data_AF-A0A2R6T811-F1
#
_entry.id   AF-A0A2R6T811-F1
#
_cell.length_a   1.000
_cell.length_b   1.000
_cell.length_c   1.000
_cell.angle_alpha   90.00
_cell.angle_beta   90.00
_cell.angle_gamma   90.00
#
_symmetry.space_group_name_H-M   'P 1'
#
loop_
_entity.id
_entity.type
_entity.pdbx_description
1 polymer ?
#
loop_
_entity_poly.entity_id
_entity_poly.type
_entity_poly.pdbx_seq_one_letter_code
_entity_poly.pdbx_strand_id
1 'polypeptide(L)' 'MMEELEQETEKWQKKLKKKEPKFSPKIQDGEDFVENIKAYLEDSYHFREEDDYVRAFESIIWAWAWFEIGRDYGFIDVD' A
#
# COMPACT_ATOMS: atom_id res chain seq x y z
N MET A 1 17.44 13.59 0.54
CA MET A 1 16.24 13.53 1.41
C MET A 1 14.96 13.56 0.59
N MET A 2 14.58 14.65 -0.09
CA MET A 2 13.35 14.66 -0.91
C MET A 2 13.43 13.69 -2.11
N GLU A 3 14.53 13.72 -2.87
CA GLU A 3 14.77 12.79 -3.99
C GLU A 3 14.83 11.31 -3.54
N GLU A 4 15.34 11.06 -2.33
CA GLU A 4 15.40 9.71 -1.75
C GLU A 4 14.01 9.21 -1.34
N LEU A 5 13.18 10.08 -0.74
CA LEU A 5 11.79 9.77 -0.41
C LEU A 5 10.96 9.50 -1.66
N GLU A 6 11.13 10.31 -2.71
CA GLU A 6 10.45 10.10 -3.98
C GLU A 6 10.82 8.73 -4.60
N GLN A 7 12.12 8.42 -4.67
CA GLN A 7 12.61 7.15 -5.22
C GLN A 7 12.12 5.93 -4.44
N GLU A 8 12.19 5.97 -3.10
CA GLU A 8 11.69 4.86 -2.28
C GLU A 8 10.15 4.75 -2.36
N THR A 9 9.43 5.87 -2.38
CA THR A 9 7.97 5.88 -2.56
C THR A 9 7.59 5.18 -3.87
N GLU A 10 8.20 5.57 -5.00
CA GLU A 10 7.91 4.96 -6.28
C GLU A 10 8.22 3.46 -6.32
N LYS A 11 9.35 3.06 -5.74
CA LYS A 11 9.78 1.67 -5.67
C LYS A 11 8.74 0.83 -4.92
N TRP A 12 8.23 1.31 -3.79
CA TRP A 12 7.26 0.58 -2.98
C TRP A 12 5.86 0.60 -3.56
N GLN A 13 5.44 1.72 -4.18
CA GLN A 13 4.20 1.81 -4.97
C GLN A 13 4.20 0.77 -6.10
N LYS A 14 5.26 0.75 -6.92
CA LYS A 14 5.39 -0.19 -8.05
C LYS A 14 5.37 -1.64 -7.60
N LYS A 15 5.98 -1.96 -6.45
CA LYS A 15 5.96 -3.32 -5.89
C LYS A 15 4.57 -3.73 -5.42
N LEU A 16 3.85 -2.85 -4.70
CA LEU A 16 2.53 -3.17 -4.16
C LEU A 16 1.48 -3.23 -5.28
N LYS A 17 1.53 -2.32 -6.25
CA LYS A 17 0.64 -2.31 -7.43
C LYS A 17 0.73 -3.62 -8.23
N LYS A 18 1.91 -4.22 -8.34
CA LYS A 18 2.10 -5.54 -8.99
C LYS A 18 1.45 -6.69 -8.21
N LYS A 19 1.25 -6.52 -6.91
CA LYS A 19 0.60 -7.51 -6.02
C LYS A 19 -0.90 -7.31 -5.94
N GLU A 20 -1.41 -6.11 -6.18
CA GLU A 20 -2.84 -5.77 -6.13
C GLU A 20 -3.78 -6.77 -6.83
N PRO A 21 -3.53 -7.23 -8.07
CA PRO A 21 -4.43 -8.19 -8.72
C PRO A 21 -4.34 -9.61 -8.13
N LYS A 22 -3.45 -9.85 -7.16
CA LYS A 22 -3.14 -11.16 -6.59
C LYS A 22 -3.57 -11.31 -5.15
N PHE A 23 -4.14 -10.28 -4.52
CA PHE A 23 -4.62 -10.42 -3.15
C PHE A 23 -6.10 -10.13 -3.02
N SER A 24 -6.75 -10.90 -2.17
CA SER A 24 -8.21 -10.87 -1.98
C SER A 24 -8.57 -11.11 -0.52
N PRO A 25 -9.73 -10.63 -0.05
CA PRO A 25 -10.16 -10.87 1.33
C PRO A 25 -10.41 -12.37 1.54
N LYS A 26 -9.92 -12.91 2.66
CA LYS A 26 -10.11 -14.33 3.01
C LYS A 26 -11.29 -14.56 3.97
N ILE A 27 -11.58 -13.55 4.80
CA ILE A 27 -12.71 -13.50 5.73
C ILE A 27 -13.41 -12.14 5.61
N GLN A 28 -14.56 -11.97 6.27
CA GLN A 28 -15.33 -10.72 6.22
C GLN A 28 -14.49 -9.51 6.64
N ASP A 29 -13.78 -9.59 7.76
CA ASP A 29 -12.86 -8.51 8.21
C ASP A 29 -11.70 -8.26 7.22
N GLY A 30 -11.45 -9.19 6.29
CA GLY A 30 -10.45 -9.04 5.24
C GLY A 30 -10.84 -8.00 4.17
N GLU A 31 -12.13 -7.69 4.02
CA GLU A 31 -12.59 -6.65 3.08
C GLU A 31 -12.02 -5.29 3.48
N ASP A 32 -12.10 -4.94 4.77
CA ASP A 32 -11.54 -3.71 5.33
C ASP A 32 -10.02 -3.63 5.13
N PHE A 33 -9.31 -4.76 5.24
CA PHE A 33 -7.87 -4.81 4.94
C PHE A 33 -7.60 -4.45 3.48
N VAL A 34 -8.30 -5.09 2.54
CA VAL A 34 -8.11 -4.83 1.10
C VAL A 34 -8.49 -3.40 0.73
N GLU A 35 -9.57 -2.87 1.30
CA GLU A 35 -9.99 -1.48 1.10
C GLU A 35 -8.91 -0.51 1.61
N ASN A 36 -8.42 -0.69 2.84
CA ASN A 36 -7.37 0.16 3.41
C ASN A 36 -6.08 0.10 2.59
N ILE A 37 -5.65 -1.09 2.14
CA ILE A 37 -4.44 -1.22 1.30
C ILE A 37 -4.57 -0.40 0.02
N LYS A 38 -5.74 -0.46 -0.63
CA LYS A 38 -6.01 0.29 -1.87
C LYS A 38 -6.10 1.80 -1.61
N ALA A 39 -6.81 2.21 -0.57
CA ALA A 39 -6.94 3.61 -0.18
C ALA A 39 -5.57 4.25 0.09
N TYR A 40 -4.74 3.61 0.93
CA TYR A 40 -3.39 4.14 1.21
C TYR A 40 -2.45 4.10 0.00
N LEU A 41 -2.61 3.13 -0.90
CA LEU A 41 -1.86 3.10 -2.16
C LEU A 41 -2.27 4.27 -3.08
N GLU A 42 -3.57 4.56 -3.17
CA GLU A 42 -4.11 5.69 -3.93
C GLU A 42 -3.68 7.04 -3.34
N ASP A 43 -3.80 7.22 -2.02
CA ASP A 43 -3.31 8.40 -1.29
C ASP A 43 -1.81 8.64 -1.53
N SER A 44 -1.03 7.56 -1.53
CA SER A 44 0.40 7.65 -1.82
C SER A 44 0.67 8.17 -3.25
N TYR A 45 -0.11 7.75 -4.24
CA TYR A 45 -0.01 8.30 -5.59
C TYR A 45 -0.40 9.77 -5.63
N HIS A 46 -1.51 10.12 -4.99
CA HIS A 46 -2.01 11.49 -4.91
C HIS A 46 -0.99 12.46 -4.28
N PHE A 47 -0.44 12.13 -3.11
CA PHE A 47 0.55 12.99 -2.45
C PHE A 47 1.86 13.09 -3.23
N ARG A 48 2.26 12.04 -3.96
CA ARG A 48 3.45 12.10 -4.82
C ARG A 48 3.22 13.05 -6.00
N GLU A 49 2.03 13.07 -6.59
CA GLU A 49 1.68 13.99 -7.68
C GLU A 49 1.63 15.46 -7.24
N GLU A 50 1.41 15.72 -5.95
CA GLU A 50 1.46 17.06 -5.33
C GLU A 50 2.85 17.44 -4.78
N ASP A 51 3.89 16.64 -5.07
CA ASP A 51 5.26 16.78 -4.53
C ASP A 51 5.36 16.71 -2.99
N ASP A 52 4.34 16.17 -2.31
CA ASP A 52 4.36 15.90 -0.87
C ASP A 52 4.93 14.50 -0.58
N TYR A 53 6.25 14.38 -0.72
CA TYR A 53 6.93 13.09 -0.60
C TYR A 53 6.93 12.51 0.82
N VAL A 54 6.68 13.34 1.85
CA VAL A 54 6.57 12.84 3.23
C VAL A 54 5.26 12.06 3.40
N ARG A 55 4.12 12.67 3.04
CA ARG A 55 2.83 11.98 3.11
C ARG A 55 2.73 10.85 2.09
N ALA A 56 3.33 11.02 0.91
CA ALA A 56 3.37 9.94 -0.08
C ALA A 56 4.11 8.71 0.45
N PHE A 57 5.26 8.90 1.11
CA PHE A 57 6.03 7.82 1.72
C PHE A 57 5.29 7.19 2.92
N GLU A 58 4.71 8.01 3.79
CA GLU A 58 3.90 7.53 4.92
C GLU A 58 2.74 6.64 4.45
N SER A 59 1.96 7.09 3.46
CA SER A 59 0.81 6.32 2.96
C SER A 59 1.23 4.99 2.35
N ILE A 60 2.32 4.92 1.56
CA ILE A 60 2.76 3.62 1.01
C ILE A 60 3.24 2.67 2.10
N ILE A 61 3.86 3.16 3.18
CA ILE A 61 4.24 2.32 4.32
C ILE A 61 3.00 1.77 5.04
N TRP A 62 1.95 2.58 5.23
CA TRP A 62 0.68 2.11 5.78
C TRP A 62 0.01 1.06 4.88
N ALA A 63 0.00 1.26 3.57
CA ALA A 63 -0.52 0.27 2.62
C ALA A 63 0.23 -1.08 2.75
N TRP A 64 1.56 -1.05 2.88
CA TRP A 64 2.36 -2.25 3.12
C TRP A 64 2.12 -2.88 4.48
N ALA A 65 1.93 -2.08 5.54
CA ALA A 65 1.64 -2.59 6.87
C ALA A 65 0.33 -3.39 6.88
N TRP A 66 -0.75 -2.82 6.32
CA TRP A 66 -2.01 -3.54 6.17
C TRP A 66 -1.87 -4.80 5.31
N PHE A 67 -1.12 -4.74 4.21
CA PHE A 67 -0.89 -5.90 3.34
C PHE A 67 -0.15 -7.04 4.06
N GLU A 68 0.98 -6.75 4.70
CA GLU A 68 1.81 -7.78 5.35
C GLU A 68 1.11 -8.35 6.59
N ILE A 69 0.50 -7.51 7.43
CA ILE A 69 -0.28 -7.96 8.60
C ILE A 69 -1.48 -8.79 8.13
N GLY A 70 -2.21 -8.31 7.12
CA GLY A 70 -3.35 -9.03 6.58
C GLY A 70 -2.97 -10.42 6.09
N ARG A 71 -1.85 -10.53 5.38
CA ARG A 71 -1.34 -11.80 4.86
C ARG A 71 -0.91 -12.73 6.00
N ASP A 72 -0.07 -12.24 6.90
CA ASP A 72 0.59 -13.07 7.91
C ASP A 72 -0.42 -13.59 8.97
N TYR A 73 -1.48 -12.83 9.24
CA TYR A 73 -2.54 -13.21 10.16
C TYR A 73 -3.78 -13.79 9.46
N GLY A 74 -3.75 -13.95 8.13
CA GLY A 74 -4.76 -14.66 7.35
C GLY A 74 -6.07 -13.90 7.12
N PHE A 75 -6.06 -12.57 7.18
CA PHE A 75 -7.18 -11.71 6.77
C PHE A 75 -7.30 -11.60 5.25
N ILE A 76 -6.17 -11.60 4.54
CA ILE A 76 -6.13 -11.58 3.07
C ILE A 76 -5.34 -12.79 2.56
N ASP A 77 -5.75 -13.31 1.40
CA ASP A 77 -4.99 -14.30 0.66
C ASP A 77 -4.15 -13.63 -0.43
N VAL A 78 -3.02 -14.23 -0.78
CA VAL A 78 -2.11 -13.70 -1.81
C VAL A 78 -1.69 -14.84 -2.73
N ASP A 79 -2.13 -14.79 -3.99
CA ASP A 79 -1.80 -15.73 -5.08
C ASP A 79 -0.35 -15.59 -5.60
#